data_AF-A0A4R1LTU9-F1
#
_entry.id   AF-A0A4R1LTU9-F1
#
_cell.length_a   1.000
_cell.length_b   1.000
_cell.length_c   1.000
_cell.angle_alpha   90.00
_cell.angle_beta   90.00
_cell.angle_gamma   90.00
#
_symmetry.space_group_name_H-M   'P 1'
#
loop_
_entity.id
_entity.type
_entity.pdbx_description
1 polymer ?
#
loop_
_entity_poly.entity_id
_entity_poly.type
_entity_poly.pdbx_seq_one_letter_code
_entity_poly.pdbx_strand_id
1 'polypeptide(L)'
;MAKALFLLSFLILLSGCNKDKLNTDLPQADKPAEFAKVLISEILADPKKDGVEFVEIYNNSTETVDLSSLQLASVNASGKRSKLHPVANSNTYISPFSYKLLSKNSEKVQAQYLHQSKNTFHNMPSFPVLTNTQGAVILFMNEAAIDSFHYTLAMHSPFIKNAKGVSLERVNFHIPGHIKGNFLSAAASNGYATPGYQNSQSENKETIPKTVFLSEQVLNPARNKTLTINILLPTGGKMANIHIYNAKGVGVRNLAKNQLLGTKEQFEWDGKGDKAQALSTGIYYIYAEIFDSNGFLKTYKESCILANKI
;
A
#
# COMPACT_ATOMS: atom_id res chain seq x y z
N MET A 1 10.91 53.03 35.67
CA MET A 1 9.61 52.74 36.33
C MET A 1 8.64 52.24 35.27
N ALA A 2 7.67 51.44 35.69
CA ALA A 2 7.00 50.43 34.88
C ALA A 2 5.78 50.93 34.05
N LYS A 3 5.38 50.05 33.10
CA LYS A 3 4.03 49.81 32.53
C LYS A 3 3.54 50.74 31.41
N ALA A 4 2.84 50.29 30.36
CA ALA A 4 2.53 48.98 29.77
C ALA A 4 1.68 49.24 28.50
N LEU A 5 1.78 48.34 27.50
CA LEU A 5 0.74 47.89 26.55
C LEU A 5 -0.03 48.91 25.67
N PHE A 6 0.09 48.77 24.35
CA PHE A 6 -1.00 48.21 23.52
C PHE A 6 -0.45 47.82 22.13
N LEU A 7 -0.51 46.53 21.80
CA LEU A 7 -0.34 46.01 20.44
C LEU A 7 -1.58 46.38 19.62
N LEU A 8 -1.40 47.04 18.48
CA LEU A 8 -2.42 47.14 17.44
C LEU A 8 -1.86 46.53 16.16
N SER A 9 -2.40 45.36 15.82
CA SER A 9 -2.22 44.66 14.56
C SER A 9 -2.88 45.44 13.43
N PHE A 10 -2.17 45.63 12.31
CA PHE A 10 -2.79 46.08 11.06
C PHE A 10 -2.38 45.17 9.90
N LEU A 11 -3.37 44.37 9.49
CA LEU A 11 -3.71 43.90 8.15
C LEU A 11 -2.71 44.20 7.03
N ILE A 12 -2.13 43.13 6.46
CA ILE A 12 -1.83 43.08 5.02
C ILE A 12 -2.73 42.01 4.41
N LEU A 13 -3.67 42.49 3.60
CA LEU A 13 -4.50 41.71 2.69
C LEU A 13 -3.60 41.08 1.62
N LEU A 14 -3.47 39.75 1.66
CA LEU A 14 -3.23 38.95 0.47
C LEU A 14 -4.43 38.00 0.31
N SER A 15 -5.35 38.44 -0.53
CA SER A 15 -6.43 37.63 -1.08
C SER A 15 -5.83 36.51 -1.94
N GLY A 16 -5.54 35.37 -1.30
CA GLY A 16 -5.34 34.08 -1.94
C GLY A 16 -6.50 33.17 -1.56
N CYS A 17 -7.40 32.93 -2.50
CA CYS A 17 -8.56 32.05 -2.36
C CYS A 17 -8.08 30.61 -2.10
N ASN A 18 -7.93 30.23 -0.83
CA ASN A 18 -7.58 28.87 -0.44
C ASN A 18 -8.86 28.11 -0.11
N LYS A 19 -9.47 27.47 -1.12
CA LYS A 19 -10.71 26.69 -1.00
C LYS A 19 -10.50 25.21 -0.62
N ASP A 20 -9.28 24.80 -0.30
CA ASP A 20 -8.97 23.43 0.11
C ASP A 20 -8.68 23.34 1.61
N LYS A 21 -9.67 23.72 2.44
CA LYS A 21 -9.64 23.38 3.87
C LYS A 21 -10.85 22.54 4.23
N LEU A 22 -10.84 21.28 3.80
CA LEU A 22 -11.49 20.27 4.64
C LEU A 22 -10.68 20.24 5.94
N ASN A 23 -11.36 20.41 7.07
CA ASN A 23 -10.72 20.46 8.38
C ASN A 23 -9.84 19.21 8.58
N THR A 24 -8.56 19.39 8.90
CA THR A 24 -7.56 18.31 9.02
C THR A 24 -7.77 17.42 10.25
N ASP A 25 -8.75 17.74 11.10
CA ASP A 25 -9.07 17.02 12.35
C ASP A 25 -9.97 15.79 12.15
N LEU A 26 -9.91 15.17 10.98
CA LEU A 26 -10.54 13.85 10.82
C LEU A 26 -9.77 12.85 11.67
N PRO A 27 -10.44 11.90 12.35
CA PRO A 27 -9.71 10.80 13.00
C PRO A 27 -8.95 10.05 11.92
N GLN A 28 -7.64 10.28 11.88
CA GLN A 28 -6.72 9.60 10.98
C GLN A 28 -6.37 8.26 11.62
N ALA A 29 -6.11 7.26 10.79
CA ALA A 29 -5.49 6.06 11.30
C ALA A 29 -4.07 6.43 11.74
N ASP A 30 -3.83 6.52 13.06
CA ASP A 30 -2.53 6.88 13.65
C ASP A 30 -1.45 5.81 13.43
N LYS A 31 -1.77 4.72 12.72
CA LYS A 31 -0.88 3.58 12.48
C LYS A 31 -0.49 3.46 11.01
N PRO A 32 0.77 3.11 10.69
CA PRO A 32 1.16 2.80 9.32
C PRO A 32 0.27 1.71 8.71
N ALA A 33 -0.06 1.83 7.41
CA ALA A 33 -0.99 0.91 6.72
C ALA A 33 -0.56 -0.55 6.78
N GLU A 34 0.74 -0.82 6.84
CA GLU A 34 1.30 -2.17 6.98
C GLU A 34 0.84 -2.88 8.27
N PHE A 35 0.41 -2.15 9.30
CA PHE A 35 -0.09 -2.72 10.55
C PHE A 35 -1.62 -2.80 10.62
N ALA A 36 -2.34 -2.22 9.64
CA ALA A 36 -3.79 -2.32 9.59
C ALA A 36 -4.21 -3.65 8.94
N LYS A 37 -5.03 -4.42 9.65
CA LYS A 37 -5.54 -5.73 9.17
C LYS A 37 -6.46 -5.57 7.97
N VAL A 38 -7.21 -4.48 7.90
CA VAL A 38 -8.16 -4.21 6.82
C VAL A 38 -7.91 -2.80 6.29
N LEU A 39 -7.87 -2.69 4.96
CA LEU A 39 -7.56 -1.47 4.24
C LEU A 39 -8.66 -1.15 3.24
N ILE A 40 -8.91 0.12 2.96
CA ILE A 40 -9.77 0.56 1.84
C ILE A 40 -9.00 0.36 0.53
N SER A 41 -9.49 -0.48 -0.37
CA SER A 41 -8.86 -0.75 -1.67
C SER A 41 -9.41 0.14 -2.78
N GLU A 42 -10.72 0.41 -2.79
CA GLU A 42 -11.38 1.08 -3.92
C GLU A 42 -12.60 1.87 -3.44
N ILE A 43 -12.89 3.02 -4.05
CA ILE A 43 -14.10 3.80 -3.79
C ILE A 43 -14.75 4.24 -5.10
N LEU A 44 -16.08 4.08 -5.20
CA LEU A 44 -16.90 4.70 -6.24
C LEU A 44 -17.90 5.67 -5.58
N ALA A 45 -17.62 6.98 -5.69
CA ALA A 45 -18.46 8.04 -5.14
C ALA A 45 -19.46 8.65 -6.15
N ASP A 46 -19.22 8.52 -7.47
CA ASP A 46 -20.13 9.03 -8.53
C ASP A 46 -20.54 7.87 -9.44
N PRO A 47 -21.52 7.05 -9.07
CA PRO A 47 -21.88 5.86 -9.84
C PRO A 47 -22.51 6.19 -11.20
N LYS A 48 -22.52 5.20 -12.11
CA LYS A 48 -23.28 5.27 -13.35
C LYS A 48 -24.77 5.54 -13.06
N LYS A 49 -25.51 5.99 -14.07
CA LYS A 49 -26.97 6.16 -13.97
C LYS A 49 -27.60 4.88 -13.40
N ASP A 50 -28.50 5.05 -12.43
CA ASP A 50 -29.20 3.98 -11.71
C ASP A 50 -28.32 3.04 -10.87
N GLY A 51 -27.01 3.28 -10.84
CA GLY A 51 -26.02 2.59 -10.02
C GLY A 51 -26.04 3.04 -8.55
N VAL A 52 -25.12 2.48 -7.77
CA VAL A 52 -24.96 2.79 -6.35
C VAL A 52 -23.48 2.96 -6.01
N GLU A 53 -23.22 3.72 -4.96
CA GLU A 53 -21.88 3.89 -4.40
C GLU A 53 -21.38 2.57 -3.81
N PHE A 54 -20.06 2.43 -3.77
CA PHE A 54 -19.43 1.36 -3.02
C PHE A 54 -18.09 1.79 -2.43
N VAL A 55 -17.70 1.05 -1.39
CA VAL A 55 -16.34 1.05 -0.83
C VAL A 55 -15.90 -0.40 -0.82
N GLU A 56 -14.74 -0.68 -1.39
CA GLU A 56 -14.12 -1.99 -1.29
C GLU A 56 -13.04 -1.99 -0.20
N ILE A 57 -12.99 -3.10 0.53
CA ILE A 57 -11.97 -3.36 1.52
C ILE A 57 -11.12 -4.57 1.12
N TYR A 58 -9.85 -4.54 1.55
CA TYR A 58 -8.89 -5.62 1.41
C TYR A 58 -8.43 -6.10 2.79
N ASN A 59 -8.47 -7.41 3.02
CA ASN A 59 -7.86 -8.01 4.20
C ASN A 59 -6.34 -8.13 3.98
N ASN A 60 -5.58 -7.22 4.57
CA ASN A 60 -4.13 -7.13 4.48
C ASN A 60 -3.41 -8.05 5.50
N SER A 61 -4.13 -8.97 6.14
CA SER A 61 -3.59 -9.87 7.16
C SER A 61 -3.65 -11.34 6.76
N THR A 62 -2.94 -12.18 7.50
CA THR A 62 -2.99 -13.64 7.41
C THR A 62 -4.19 -14.26 8.13
N GLU A 63 -5.02 -13.46 8.77
CA GLU A 63 -6.15 -13.91 9.60
C GLU A 63 -7.48 -13.63 8.91
N THR A 64 -8.47 -14.48 9.16
CA THR A 64 -9.86 -14.18 8.77
C THR A 64 -10.38 -13.05 9.63
N VAL A 65 -11.02 -12.05 9.01
CA VAL A 65 -11.62 -10.91 9.73
C VAL A 65 -13.14 -11.03 9.71
N ASP A 66 -13.78 -10.78 10.85
CA ASP A 66 -15.23 -10.68 10.96
C ASP A 66 -15.69 -9.25 10.63
N LEU A 67 -16.46 -9.11 9.57
CA LEU A 67 -17.04 -7.85 9.10
C LEU A 67 -18.03 -7.23 10.09
N SER A 68 -18.60 -8.00 11.03
CA SER A 68 -19.45 -7.44 12.09
C SER A 68 -18.67 -6.54 13.07
N SER A 69 -17.33 -6.67 13.11
CA SER A 69 -16.44 -5.77 13.85
C SER A 69 -16.17 -4.45 13.13
N LEU A 70 -16.56 -4.32 11.85
CA LEU A 70 -16.24 -3.19 11.00
C LEU A 70 -17.43 -2.23 10.85
N GLN A 71 -17.12 -0.94 10.77
CA GLN A 71 -18.09 0.12 10.50
C GLN A 71 -17.50 1.15 9.53
N LEU A 72 -18.35 1.76 8.70
CA LEU A 72 -17.99 2.85 7.81
C LEU A 72 -18.59 4.17 8.29
N ALA A 73 -17.87 5.26 8.08
CA ALA A 73 -18.43 6.61 8.05
C ALA A 73 -17.95 7.36 6.82
N SER A 74 -18.76 8.30 6.35
CA SER A 74 -18.31 9.30 5.39
C SER A 74 -18.13 10.65 6.07
N VAL A 75 -17.37 11.52 5.42
CA VAL A 75 -17.24 12.93 5.75
C VAL A 75 -17.63 13.71 4.51
N ASN A 76 -18.56 14.63 4.66
CA ASN A 76 -19.01 15.46 3.54
C ASN A 76 -18.01 16.61 3.23
N ALA A 77 -18.30 17.37 2.19
CA ALA A 77 -17.49 18.52 1.77
C ALA A 77 -17.33 19.63 2.82
N SER A 78 -18.17 19.66 3.86
CA SER A 78 -18.06 20.62 4.98
C SER A 78 -17.26 20.09 6.18
N GLY A 79 -16.64 18.91 6.06
CA GLY A 79 -15.95 18.25 7.17
C GLY A 79 -16.86 17.58 8.21
N LYS A 80 -18.17 17.47 7.94
CA LYS A 80 -19.12 16.82 8.87
C LYS A 80 -19.11 15.31 8.64
N ARG A 81 -18.76 14.55 9.67
CA ARG A 81 -18.84 13.09 9.68
C ARG A 81 -20.29 12.61 9.77
N SER A 82 -20.61 11.54 9.05
CA SER A 82 -21.86 10.79 9.21
C SER A 82 -21.90 10.05 10.54
N LYS A 83 -23.05 9.44 10.86
CA LYS A 83 -23.09 8.35 11.84
C LYS A 83 -22.24 7.17 11.36
N LEU A 84 -21.92 6.25 12.27
CA LEU A 84 -21.31 4.98 11.92
C LEU A 84 -22.34 4.04 11.29
N HIS A 85 -21.92 3.32 10.25
CA HIS A 85 -22.72 2.37 9.50
C HIS A 85 -22.09 0.97 9.66
N PRO A 86 -22.75 0.02 10.34
CA PRO A 86 -22.20 -1.32 10.51
C PRO A 86 -22.04 -2.01 9.15
N VAL A 87 -20.91 -2.64 8.92
CA VAL A 87 -20.68 -3.41 7.70
C VAL A 87 -21.55 -4.65 7.69
N ALA A 88 -21.65 -5.38 8.80
CA ALA A 88 -22.56 -6.52 8.96
C ALA A 88 -23.25 -6.51 10.34
N ASN A 89 -24.47 -7.04 10.42
CA ASN A 89 -25.22 -7.21 11.68
C ASN A 89 -25.03 -8.60 12.31
N SER A 90 -24.36 -9.51 11.61
CA SER A 90 -24.09 -10.88 12.02
C SER A 90 -22.71 -11.29 11.54
N ASN A 91 -22.13 -12.32 12.16
CA ASN A 91 -20.82 -12.84 11.81
C ASN A 91 -20.73 -13.14 10.31
N THR A 92 -19.92 -12.35 9.62
CA THR A 92 -19.70 -12.43 8.18
C THR A 92 -18.22 -12.25 7.96
N TYR A 93 -17.58 -13.10 7.18
CA TYR A 93 -16.13 -13.16 7.18
C TYR A 93 -15.51 -12.74 5.84
N ILE A 94 -14.33 -12.14 5.93
CA ILE A 94 -13.42 -11.91 4.81
C ILE A 94 -12.14 -12.72 5.04
N SER A 95 -11.80 -13.56 4.06
CA SER A 95 -10.62 -14.43 4.12
C SER A 95 -9.32 -13.60 4.08
N PRO A 96 -8.19 -14.15 4.56
CA PRO A 96 -6.87 -13.54 4.38
C PRO A 96 -6.62 -13.14 2.93
N PHE A 97 -5.99 -11.99 2.72
CA PHE A 97 -5.57 -11.50 1.40
C PHE A 97 -6.67 -11.46 0.34
N SER A 98 -7.91 -11.25 0.75
CA SER A 98 -9.07 -11.19 -0.14
C SER A 98 -9.77 -9.84 -0.09
N TYR A 99 -10.55 -9.56 -1.14
CA TYR A 99 -11.32 -8.33 -1.30
C TYR A 99 -12.79 -8.55 -0.93
N LYS A 100 -13.42 -7.52 -0.38
CA LYS A 100 -14.87 -7.47 -0.17
C LYS A 100 -15.42 -6.10 -0.53
N LEU A 101 -16.32 -6.08 -1.49
CA LEU A 101 -17.05 -4.88 -1.88
C LEU A 101 -18.25 -4.67 -0.96
N LEU A 102 -18.34 -3.47 -0.41
CA LEU A 102 -19.40 -3.04 0.49
C LEU A 102 -20.29 -2.03 -0.23
N SER A 103 -21.58 -2.31 -0.30
CA SER A 103 -22.56 -1.39 -0.90
C SER A 103 -23.93 -1.54 -0.28
N LYS A 104 -24.82 -0.58 -0.52
CA LYS A 104 -26.26 -0.70 -0.19
C LYS A 104 -26.99 -1.68 -1.12
N ASN A 105 -26.50 -1.89 -2.34
CA ASN A 105 -27.09 -2.82 -3.30
C ASN A 105 -26.01 -3.35 -4.25
N SER A 106 -25.40 -4.46 -3.84
CA SER A 106 -24.28 -5.06 -4.54
C SER A 106 -24.68 -5.70 -5.85
N GLU A 107 -25.95 -6.12 -6.00
CA GLU A 107 -26.48 -6.64 -7.26
C GLU A 107 -26.41 -5.60 -8.38
N LYS A 108 -26.68 -4.32 -8.05
CA LYS A 108 -26.51 -3.21 -9.00
C LYS A 108 -25.05 -3.01 -9.40
N VAL A 109 -24.10 -3.19 -8.47
CA VAL A 109 -22.67 -3.08 -8.78
C VAL A 109 -22.25 -4.23 -9.70
N GLN A 110 -22.65 -5.47 -9.37
CA GLN A 110 -22.39 -6.66 -10.21
C GLN A 110 -22.93 -6.51 -11.63
N ALA A 111 -24.07 -5.86 -11.81
CA ALA A 111 -24.68 -5.64 -13.12
C ALA A 111 -23.94 -4.59 -13.97
N GLN A 112 -23.13 -3.71 -13.35
CA GLN A 112 -22.52 -2.56 -14.02
C GLN A 112 -21.01 -2.69 -14.25
N TYR A 113 -20.35 -3.63 -13.57
CA TYR A 113 -18.89 -3.77 -13.58
C TYR A 113 -18.45 -5.23 -13.69
N LEU A 114 -17.29 -5.42 -14.30
CA LEU A 114 -16.63 -6.73 -14.39
C LEU A 114 -16.24 -7.20 -12.99
N HIS A 115 -16.38 -8.49 -12.72
CA HIS A 115 -16.03 -9.10 -11.43
C HIS A 115 -15.69 -10.57 -11.60
N GLN A 116 -14.83 -11.09 -10.72
CA GLN A 116 -14.38 -12.49 -10.79
C GLN A 116 -15.28 -13.46 -10.03
N SER A 117 -15.91 -13.02 -8.93
CA SER A 117 -16.72 -13.87 -8.07
C SER A 117 -17.85 -13.09 -7.44
N LYS A 118 -19.04 -13.69 -7.34
CA LYS A 118 -20.18 -13.07 -6.65
C LYS A 118 -20.02 -13.04 -5.13
N ASN A 119 -19.13 -13.88 -4.58
CA ASN A 119 -18.89 -13.98 -3.13
C ASN A 119 -18.06 -12.82 -2.55
N THR A 120 -17.52 -11.95 -3.41
CA THR A 120 -16.78 -10.76 -2.99
C THR A 120 -17.71 -9.59 -2.68
N PHE A 121 -19.00 -9.72 -2.93
CA PHE A 121 -19.98 -8.65 -2.74
C PHE A 121 -20.72 -8.80 -1.41
N HIS A 122 -20.90 -7.69 -0.70
CA HIS A 122 -21.57 -7.65 0.59
C HIS A 122 -22.56 -6.48 0.67
N ASN A 123 -23.83 -6.81 0.89
CA ASN A 123 -24.88 -5.83 1.13
C ASN A 123 -24.84 -5.35 2.58
N MET A 124 -24.48 -4.08 2.76
CA MET A 124 -24.52 -3.44 4.06
C MET A 124 -25.97 -3.15 4.48
N PRO A 125 -26.31 -3.29 5.77
CA PRO A 125 -27.63 -2.94 6.30
C PRO A 125 -27.94 -1.44 6.15
N SER A 126 -26.90 -0.61 6.16
CA SER A 126 -26.97 0.80 5.79
C SER A 126 -25.61 1.25 5.25
N PHE A 127 -25.60 2.23 4.35
CA PHE A 127 -24.38 2.71 3.72
C PHE A 127 -24.26 4.23 3.91
N PRO A 128 -23.07 4.77 4.23
CA PRO A 128 -22.86 6.20 4.32
C PRO A 128 -23.00 6.87 2.95
N VAL A 129 -23.64 8.03 2.88
CA VAL A 129 -23.72 8.79 1.62
C VAL A 129 -22.36 9.39 1.31
N LEU A 130 -21.83 9.12 0.11
CA LEU A 130 -20.62 9.73 -0.42
C LEU A 130 -21.01 10.95 -1.26
N THR A 131 -20.20 12.00 -1.20
CA THR A 131 -20.43 13.20 -2.01
C THR A 131 -19.65 13.07 -3.31
N ASN A 132 -20.28 13.28 -4.47
CA ASN A 132 -19.64 12.99 -5.77
C ASN A 132 -18.39 13.84 -6.06
N THR A 133 -18.28 15.04 -5.47
CA THR A 133 -17.20 15.99 -5.76
C THR A 133 -16.01 15.87 -4.82
N GLN A 134 -16.24 15.80 -3.51
CA GLN A 134 -15.20 15.63 -2.50
C GLN A 134 -15.77 15.12 -1.19
N GLY A 135 -15.00 14.32 -0.48
CA GLY A 135 -15.35 13.82 0.84
C GLY A 135 -14.26 12.91 1.38
N ALA A 136 -14.57 12.20 2.46
CA ALA A 136 -13.72 11.12 2.94
C ALA A 136 -14.54 9.90 3.33
N VAL A 137 -13.90 8.74 3.30
CA VAL A 137 -14.39 7.51 3.92
C VAL A 137 -13.44 7.13 5.03
N ILE A 138 -13.99 6.71 6.17
CA ILE A 138 -13.24 6.26 7.33
C ILE A 138 -13.74 4.86 7.69
N LEU A 139 -12.81 3.92 7.77
CA LEU A 139 -13.05 2.54 8.19
C LEU A 139 -12.70 2.40 9.67
N PHE A 140 -13.64 1.88 10.44
CA PHE A 140 -13.48 1.61 11.86
C PHE A 140 -13.48 0.10 12.12
N MET A 141 -12.71 -0.32 13.12
CA MET A 141 -12.78 -1.66 13.72
C MET A 141 -12.89 -1.49 15.24
N ASN A 142 -13.94 -2.03 15.85
CA ASN A 142 -14.20 -1.89 17.28
C ASN A 142 -14.06 -0.43 17.77
N GLU A 143 -14.73 0.51 17.10
CA GLU A 143 -14.72 1.97 17.37
C GLU A 143 -13.39 2.71 17.11
N ALA A 144 -12.30 2.01 16.79
CA ALA A 144 -11.03 2.64 16.40
C ALA A 144 -10.96 2.84 14.88
N ALA A 145 -10.58 4.04 14.43
CA ALA A 145 -10.30 4.28 13.02
C ALA A 145 -9.04 3.50 12.61
N ILE A 146 -9.17 2.65 11.59
CA ILE A 146 -8.08 1.79 11.12
C ILE A 146 -7.58 2.15 9.72
N ASP A 147 -8.41 2.83 8.92
CA ASP A 147 -8.00 3.37 7.63
C ASP A 147 -8.92 4.52 7.22
N SER A 148 -8.42 5.41 6.36
CA SER A 148 -9.21 6.49 5.81
C SER A 148 -8.69 6.92 4.45
N PHE A 149 -9.59 7.44 3.62
CA PHE A 149 -9.25 8.01 2.33
C PHE A 149 -10.08 9.27 2.09
N HIS A 150 -9.39 10.39 1.89
CA HIS A 150 -9.97 11.65 1.43
C HIS A 150 -9.89 11.71 -0.08
N TYR A 151 -11.04 11.81 -0.75
CA TYR A 151 -11.13 11.82 -2.20
C TYR A 151 -11.66 13.16 -2.72
N THR A 152 -11.24 13.52 -3.93
CA THR A 152 -11.78 14.66 -4.68
C THR A 152 -11.92 14.27 -6.14
N LEU A 153 -12.84 14.91 -6.87
CA LEU A 153 -13.03 14.71 -8.30
C LEU A 153 -11.74 14.95 -9.10
N ALA A 154 -10.88 15.86 -8.62
CA ALA A 154 -9.59 16.18 -9.23
C ALA A 154 -8.54 15.06 -9.09
N MET A 155 -8.80 14.01 -8.30
CA MET A 155 -7.95 12.82 -8.26
C MET A 155 -8.14 11.91 -9.48
N HIS A 156 -9.22 12.10 -10.24
CA HIS A 156 -9.35 11.41 -11.51
C HIS A 156 -8.33 11.91 -12.53
N SER A 157 -7.90 11.00 -13.40
CA SER A 157 -6.97 11.35 -14.49
C SER A 157 -7.54 12.52 -15.31
N PRO A 158 -6.72 13.55 -15.64
CA PRO A 158 -7.18 14.69 -16.43
C PRO A 158 -7.63 14.29 -17.84
N PHE A 159 -7.31 13.08 -18.29
CA PHE A 159 -7.74 12.53 -19.57
C PHE A 159 -9.15 11.90 -19.52
N ILE A 160 -9.74 11.75 -18.32
CA ILE A 160 -11.11 11.26 -18.15
C ILE A 160 -12.07 12.46 -18.17
N LYS A 161 -12.80 12.62 -19.28
CA LYS A 161 -13.75 13.73 -19.47
C LYS A 161 -14.97 13.65 -18.56
N ASN A 162 -15.35 12.44 -18.16
CA ASN A 162 -16.50 12.18 -17.29
C ASN A 162 -16.13 11.10 -16.28
N ALA A 163 -15.95 11.49 -15.02
CA ALA A 163 -15.59 10.58 -13.93
C ALA A 163 -16.76 9.71 -13.45
N LYS A 164 -17.97 9.94 -13.96
CA LYS A 164 -19.15 9.15 -13.59
C LYS A 164 -18.94 7.67 -13.94
N GLY A 165 -19.04 6.82 -12.94
CA GLY A 165 -18.83 5.39 -13.04
C GLY A 165 -17.37 4.97 -13.06
N VAL A 166 -16.45 5.87 -12.70
CA VAL A 166 -15.02 5.57 -12.56
C VAL A 166 -14.67 5.58 -11.08
N SER A 167 -14.14 4.47 -10.58
CA SER A 167 -13.68 4.39 -9.19
C SER A 167 -12.26 4.93 -9.02
N LEU A 168 -11.89 5.19 -7.77
CA LEU A 168 -10.53 5.47 -7.34
C LEU A 168 -9.99 4.24 -6.62
N GLU A 169 -8.86 3.73 -7.09
CA GLU A 169 -8.20 2.51 -6.64
C GLU A 169 -6.90 2.84 -5.91
N ARG A 170 -6.66 2.19 -4.77
CA ARG A 170 -5.39 2.24 -4.06
C ARG A 170 -4.27 1.66 -4.92
N VAL A 171 -3.15 2.37 -4.96
CA VAL A 171 -1.95 2.01 -5.72
C VAL A 171 -1.03 1.13 -4.88
N ASN A 172 -0.72 1.54 -3.65
CA ASN A 172 0.19 0.83 -2.76
C ASN A 172 -0.43 0.61 -1.37
N PHE A 173 -0.53 -0.65 -0.96
CA PHE A 173 -1.10 -1.04 0.34
C PHE A 173 -0.17 -0.81 1.53
N HIS A 174 1.12 -0.52 1.30
CA HIS A 174 2.06 -0.12 2.37
C HIS A 174 2.01 1.38 2.67
N ILE A 175 1.40 2.17 1.79
CA ILE A 175 1.22 3.61 1.97
C ILE A 175 -0.17 3.84 2.59
N PRO A 176 -0.31 4.65 3.65
CA PRO A 176 -1.62 5.01 4.20
C PRO A 176 -2.56 5.62 3.17
N GLY A 177 -3.85 5.32 3.29
CA GLY A 177 -4.84 5.74 2.30
C GLY A 177 -5.02 7.25 2.18
N HIS A 178 -4.74 7.99 3.25
CA HIS A 178 -4.85 9.45 3.27
C HIS A 178 -3.67 10.16 2.59
N ILE A 179 -2.60 9.44 2.20
CA ILE A 179 -1.46 10.04 1.50
C ILE A 179 -1.87 10.35 0.06
N LYS A 180 -1.72 11.62 -0.32
CA LYS A 180 -2.01 12.11 -1.67
C LYS A 180 -1.20 11.33 -2.72
N GLY A 181 -1.86 10.91 -3.79
CA GLY A 181 -1.23 10.17 -4.90
C GLY A 181 -1.26 8.65 -4.74
N ASN A 182 -1.68 8.11 -3.59
CA ASN A 182 -1.83 6.67 -3.39
C ASN A 182 -3.15 6.09 -3.92
N PHE A 183 -3.99 6.90 -4.56
CA PHE A 183 -5.21 6.48 -5.23
C PHE A 183 -5.26 7.08 -6.63
N LEU A 184 -5.62 6.27 -7.62
CA LEU A 184 -5.70 6.65 -9.03
C LEU A 184 -7.00 6.13 -9.65
N SER A 185 -7.37 6.67 -10.82
CA SER A 185 -8.54 6.19 -11.55
C SER A 185 -8.38 4.74 -12.00
N ALA A 186 -9.41 3.93 -11.80
CA ALA A 186 -9.50 2.61 -12.37
C ALA A 186 -9.30 2.62 -13.90
N ALA A 187 -8.59 1.63 -14.42
CA ALA A 187 -8.27 1.53 -15.84
C ALA A 187 -9.51 1.25 -16.70
N ALA A 188 -9.56 1.88 -17.87
CA ALA A 188 -10.62 1.66 -18.85
C ALA A 188 -10.69 0.19 -19.33
N SER A 189 -9.54 -0.47 -19.45
CA SER A 189 -9.42 -1.90 -19.81
C SER A 189 -10.10 -2.84 -18.82
N ASN A 190 -10.31 -2.38 -17.58
CA ASN A 190 -10.96 -3.13 -16.51
C ASN A 190 -12.41 -2.66 -16.30
N GLY A 191 -12.93 -1.82 -17.19
CA GLY A 191 -14.31 -1.32 -17.10
C GLY A 191 -14.50 -0.20 -16.10
N TYR A 192 -13.42 0.49 -15.71
CA TYR A 192 -13.40 1.62 -14.77
C TYR A 192 -13.75 1.28 -13.31
N ALA A 193 -13.66 0.00 -12.92
CA ALA A 193 -13.67 -0.46 -11.53
C ALA A 193 -13.09 -1.88 -11.45
N THR A 194 -12.69 -2.34 -10.27
CA THR A 194 -12.15 -3.70 -10.05
C THR A 194 -12.82 -4.48 -8.92
N PRO A 195 -14.16 -4.53 -8.86
CA PRO A 195 -14.84 -5.11 -7.72
C PRO A 195 -14.56 -6.60 -7.57
N GLY A 196 -13.97 -6.94 -6.43
CA GLY A 196 -13.68 -8.28 -5.96
C GLY A 196 -12.33 -8.85 -6.40
N TYR A 197 -11.44 -8.03 -6.98
CA TYR A 197 -10.12 -8.49 -7.40
C TYR A 197 -9.09 -7.37 -7.34
N GLN A 198 -7.83 -7.69 -7.68
CA GLN A 198 -6.73 -6.74 -7.57
C GLN A 198 -6.96 -5.48 -8.43
N ASN A 199 -6.76 -4.32 -7.80
CA ASN A 199 -6.81 -3.00 -8.42
C ASN A 199 -5.97 -2.93 -9.71
N SER A 200 -6.53 -2.34 -10.75
CA SER A 200 -5.85 -2.10 -12.03
C SER A 200 -4.67 -1.12 -11.91
N GLN A 201 -4.71 -0.24 -10.91
CA GLN A 201 -3.64 0.70 -10.57
C GLN A 201 -2.70 0.19 -9.48
N SER A 202 -2.90 -1.04 -9.00
CA SER A 202 -1.99 -1.62 -8.01
C SER A 202 -0.56 -1.62 -8.56
N GLU A 203 0.40 -1.21 -7.74
CA GLU A 203 1.80 -1.30 -8.09
C GLU A 203 2.10 -2.74 -8.49
N ASN A 204 2.43 -2.92 -9.77
CA ASN A 204 2.92 -4.19 -10.23
C ASN A 204 4.24 -4.42 -9.47
N LYS A 205 4.28 -5.44 -8.59
CA LYS A 205 5.50 -5.82 -7.86
C LYS A 205 6.67 -6.10 -8.80
N GLU A 206 6.39 -6.27 -10.09
CA GLU A 206 7.38 -6.45 -11.15
C GLU A 206 8.03 -5.15 -11.67
N THR A 207 7.47 -3.96 -11.38
CA THR A 207 7.96 -2.68 -11.95
C THR A 207 8.67 -1.73 -10.98
N ILE A 208 8.72 -2.03 -9.69
CA ILE A 208 9.73 -1.38 -8.83
C ILE A 208 11.01 -2.19 -9.03
N PRO A 209 12.14 -1.59 -9.47
CA PRO A 209 13.40 -2.30 -9.41
C PRO A 209 13.59 -2.72 -7.95
N LYS A 210 13.56 -4.03 -7.70
CA LYS A 210 13.84 -4.59 -6.37
C LYS A 210 15.08 -3.86 -5.84
N THR A 211 15.02 -3.33 -4.61
CA THR A 211 16.18 -2.65 -4.02
C THR A 211 17.36 -3.60 -3.92
N VAL A 212 17.12 -4.89 -3.68
CA VAL A 212 18.12 -5.95 -3.70
C VAL A 212 17.56 -7.10 -4.54
N PHE A 213 18.31 -7.56 -5.55
CA PHE A 213 17.90 -8.67 -6.41
C PHE A 213 19.09 -9.42 -6.99
N LEU A 214 18.85 -10.67 -7.37
CA LEU A 214 19.85 -11.55 -7.95
C LEU A 214 19.79 -11.52 -9.48
N SER A 215 20.93 -11.64 -10.15
CA SER A 215 20.98 -11.79 -11.61
C SER A 215 20.41 -13.15 -12.09
N GLU A 216 20.62 -14.20 -11.29
CA GLU A 216 20.12 -15.56 -11.53
C GLU A 216 19.68 -16.16 -10.18
N GLN A 217 18.87 -17.22 -10.17
CA GLN A 217 18.49 -17.94 -8.93
C GLN A 217 19.35 -19.18 -8.67
N VAL A 218 20.20 -19.58 -9.63
CA VAL A 218 21.04 -20.77 -9.53
C VAL A 218 22.48 -20.40 -9.80
N LEU A 219 23.36 -20.70 -8.84
CA LEU A 219 24.80 -20.58 -8.98
C LEU A 219 25.40 -21.96 -9.28
N ASN A 220 26.15 -22.06 -10.38
CA ASN A 220 26.94 -23.24 -10.71
C ASN A 220 28.45 -22.90 -10.68
N PRO A 221 29.14 -23.15 -9.55
CA PRO A 221 30.56 -22.85 -9.41
C PRO A 221 31.45 -23.66 -10.35
N ALA A 222 31.02 -24.85 -10.79
CA ALA A 222 31.80 -25.70 -11.69
C ALA A 222 31.96 -25.09 -13.09
N ARG A 223 31.16 -24.07 -13.44
CA ARG A 223 31.28 -23.32 -14.70
C ARG A 223 32.02 -21.97 -14.56
N ASN A 224 32.75 -21.75 -13.46
CA ASN A 224 33.38 -20.46 -13.13
C ASN A 224 32.41 -19.27 -13.18
N LYS A 225 31.12 -19.51 -12.89
CA LYS A 225 30.12 -18.45 -12.77
C LYS A 225 30.10 -17.89 -11.34
N THR A 226 29.80 -16.60 -11.22
CA THR A 226 29.43 -15.95 -9.96
C THR A 226 27.94 -15.57 -9.97
N LEU A 227 27.35 -15.48 -8.79
CA LEU A 227 26.02 -14.93 -8.58
C LEU A 227 26.16 -13.44 -8.29
N THR A 228 25.49 -12.60 -9.07
CA THR A 228 25.49 -11.15 -8.84
C THR A 228 24.29 -10.75 -7.98
N ILE A 229 24.57 -10.08 -6.86
CA ILE A 229 23.60 -9.40 -6.01
C ILE A 229 23.64 -7.92 -6.42
N ASN A 230 22.55 -7.44 -6.99
CA ASN A 230 22.38 -6.05 -7.41
C ASN A 230 21.66 -5.27 -6.33
N ILE A 231 22.12 -4.05 -6.06
CA ILE A 231 21.46 -3.09 -5.19
C ILE A 231 21.12 -1.82 -5.98
N LEU A 232 19.86 -1.40 -5.95
CA LEU A 232 19.38 -0.15 -6.57
C LEU A 232 18.69 0.73 -5.53
N LEU A 233 19.25 1.92 -5.33
CA LEU A 233 18.78 2.88 -4.33
C LEU A 233 18.35 4.20 -4.99
N PRO A 234 17.28 4.84 -4.48
CA PRO A 234 16.83 6.14 -4.99
C PRO A 234 17.82 7.27 -4.66
N THR A 235 18.60 7.11 -3.59
CA THR A 235 19.60 8.07 -3.13
C THR A 235 20.85 7.32 -2.64
N GLY A 236 22.03 7.91 -2.84
CA GLY A 236 23.29 7.39 -2.29
C GLY A 236 23.47 7.73 -0.80
N GLY A 237 24.64 7.39 -0.25
CA GLY A 237 24.99 7.75 1.13
C GLY A 237 24.44 6.78 2.17
N LYS A 238 23.97 5.60 1.75
CA LYS A 238 23.61 4.49 2.63
C LYS A 238 24.79 3.54 2.78
N MET A 239 24.80 2.76 3.84
CA MET A 239 25.73 1.68 4.09
C MET A 239 25.02 0.33 3.99
N ALA A 240 25.76 -0.73 3.69
CA ALA A 240 25.22 -2.08 3.74
C ALA A 240 26.13 -3.13 4.38
N ASN A 241 25.47 -4.09 5.02
CA ASN A 241 26.03 -5.40 5.35
C ASN A 241 25.35 -6.45 4.47
N ILE A 242 26.13 -7.36 3.90
CA ILE A 242 25.59 -8.45 3.08
C ILE A 242 26.16 -9.77 3.57
N HIS A 243 25.26 -10.63 4.00
CA HIS A 243 25.54 -11.93 4.60
C HIS A 243 24.90 -13.03 3.78
N ILE A 244 25.57 -14.17 3.71
CA ILE A 244 25.01 -15.38 3.11
C ILE A 244 24.88 -16.44 4.20
N TYR A 245 23.70 -17.05 4.25
CA TYR A 245 23.34 -18.11 5.18
C TYR A 245 23.01 -19.38 4.43
N ASN A 246 23.35 -20.53 5.00
CA ASN A 246 22.87 -21.82 4.50
C ASN A 246 21.40 -22.06 4.90
N ALA A 247 20.81 -23.17 4.43
CA ALA A 247 19.43 -23.56 4.73
C ALA A 247 19.12 -23.71 6.24
N LYS A 248 20.13 -23.88 7.10
CA LYS A 248 19.99 -23.97 8.57
C LYS A 248 20.11 -22.60 9.26
N GLY A 249 20.25 -21.51 8.51
CA GLY A 249 20.43 -20.16 9.05
C GLY A 249 21.84 -19.90 9.61
N VAL A 250 22.83 -20.73 9.29
CA VAL A 250 24.22 -20.49 9.71
C VAL A 250 24.90 -19.59 8.68
N GLY A 251 25.51 -18.50 9.15
CA GLY A 251 26.28 -17.58 8.29
C GLY A 251 27.51 -18.27 7.73
N VAL A 252 27.66 -18.27 6.40
CA VAL A 252 28.75 -18.96 5.69
C VAL A 252 29.69 -17.99 4.97
N ARG A 253 29.21 -16.81 4.60
CA ARG A 253 29.98 -15.80 3.87
C ARG A 253 29.49 -14.39 4.22
N ASN A 254 30.43 -13.46 4.36
CA ASN A 254 30.18 -12.02 4.40
C ASN A 254 30.68 -11.40 3.09
N LEU A 255 29.78 -10.83 2.30
CA LEU A 255 30.13 -10.14 1.05
C LEU A 255 30.45 -8.67 1.27
N ALA A 256 29.79 -8.04 2.25
CA ALA A 256 29.99 -6.63 2.58
C ALA A 256 29.82 -6.41 4.08
N LYS A 257 30.61 -5.50 4.65
CA LYS A 257 30.49 -5.05 6.04
C LYS A 257 30.67 -3.53 6.08
N ASN A 258 29.63 -2.82 6.51
CA ASN A 258 29.56 -1.35 6.55
C ASN A 258 29.99 -0.70 5.24
N GLN A 259 29.62 -1.30 4.10
CA GLN A 259 30.02 -0.85 2.78
C GLN A 259 29.20 0.38 2.39
N LEU A 260 29.85 1.52 2.14
CA LEU A 260 29.19 2.69 1.56
C LEU A 260 28.66 2.37 0.16
N LEU A 261 27.41 2.73 -0.11
CA LEU A 261 26.70 2.46 -1.36
C LEU A 261 26.45 3.75 -2.16
N GLY A 262 26.64 3.65 -3.48
CA GLY A 262 26.03 4.54 -4.46
C GLY A 262 24.54 4.23 -4.70
N THR A 263 23.97 4.80 -5.77
CA THR A 263 22.59 4.52 -6.19
C THR A 263 22.46 3.19 -6.96
N LYS A 264 23.57 2.62 -7.41
CA LYS A 264 23.65 1.30 -8.05
C LYS A 264 24.94 0.61 -7.62
N GLU A 265 24.81 -0.60 -7.09
CA GLU A 265 25.93 -1.41 -6.61
C GLU A 265 25.77 -2.87 -7.01
N GLN A 266 26.89 -3.58 -7.14
CA GLN A 266 26.92 -5.01 -7.45
C GLN A 266 27.91 -5.73 -6.54
N PHE A 267 27.48 -6.88 -6.01
CA PHE A 267 28.29 -7.79 -5.22
C PHE A 267 28.26 -9.16 -5.85
N GLU A 268 29.37 -9.90 -5.77
CA GLU A 268 29.47 -11.22 -6.39
C GLU A 268 29.74 -12.31 -5.36
N TRP A 269 29.11 -13.46 -5.56
CA TRP A 269 29.37 -14.66 -4.79
C TRP A 269 29.72 -15.84 -5.69
N ASP A 270 30.85 -16.49 -5.39
CA ASP A 270 31.41 -17.61 -6.15
C ASP A 270 31.03 -18.99 -5.56
N GLY A 271 30.14 -19.03 -4.56
CA GLY A 271 29.72 -20.26 -3.91
C GLY A 271 30.67 -20.74 -2.82
N LYS A 272 31.65 -19.92 -2.41
CA LYS A 272 32.58 -20.23 -1.33
C LYS A 272 32.23 -19.50 -0.03
N GLY A 273 32.70 -20.07 1.08
CA GLY A 273 32.56 -19.47 2.40
C GLY A 273 33.65 -18.44 2.71
N ASP A 274 33.64 -17.88 3.92
CA ASP A 274 34.62 -16.88 4.38
C ASP A 274 36.07 -17.38 4.34
N LYS A 275 36.33 -18.70 4.49
CA LYS A 275 37.68 -19.29 4.41
C LYS A 275 38.04 -19.76 3.00
N ALA A 276 37.35 -19.25 1.98
CA ALA A 276 37.49 -19.64 0.57
C ALA A 276 37.27 -21.15 0.30
N GLN A 277 36.59 -21.84 1.20
CA GLN A 277 36.20 -23.24 1.03
C GLN A 277 34.93 -23.35 0.18
N ALA A 278 34.87 -24.34 -0.71
CA ALA A 278 33.66 -24.65 -1.45
C ALA A 278 32.54 -25.05 -0.48
N LEU A 279 31.33 -24.54 -0.71
CA LEU A 279 30.17 -24.87 0.10
C LEU A 279 29.36 -26.00 -0.55
N SER A 280 28.60 -26.73 0.26
CA SER A 280 27.76 -27.84 -0.21
C SER A 280 26.63 -27.35 -1.09
N THR A 281 26.23 -28.14 -2.08
CA THR A 281 25.04 -27.85 -2.89
C THR A 281 23.79 -27.73 -2.01
N GLY A 282 22.88 -26.82 -2.34
CA GLY A 282 21.66 -26.59 -1.58
C GLY A 282 21.15 -25.15 -1.68
N ILE A 283 20.13 -24.85 -0.87
CA ILE A 283 19.55 -23.50 -0.80
C ILE A 283 20.38 -22.62 0.13
N TYR A 284 20.63 -21.40 -0.32
CA TYR A 284 21.28 -20.34 0.43
C TYR A 284 20.42 -19.08 0.43
N TYR A 285 20.56 -18.29 1.48
CA TYR A 285 19.87 -17.02 1.66
C TYR A 285 20.87 -15.88 1.66
N ILE A 286 20.61 -14.86 0.84
CA ILE A 286 21.31 -13.58 0.88
C ILE A 286 20.49 -12.66 1.79
N TYR A 287 21.13 -12.13 2.82
CA TYR A 287 20.55 -11.17 3.74
C TYR A 287 21.33 -9.86 3.64
N ALA A 288 20.64 -8.79 3.27
CA ALA A 288 21.23 -7.47 3.15
C ALA A 288 20.58 -6.50 4.14
N GLU A 289 21.39 -5.85 4.96
CA GLU A 289 20.99 -4.76 5.82
C GLU A 289 21.44 -3.46 5.16
N ILE A 290 20.52 -2.53 4.88
CA ILE A 290 20.83 -1.21 4.32
C ILE A 290 20.44 -0.15 5.35
N PHE A 291 21.39 0.69 5.73
CA PHE A 291 21.23 1.64 6.83
C PHE A 291 21.94 2.98 6.57
N ASP A 292 21.65 4.00 7.37
CA ASP A 292 22.37 5.28 7.34
C ASP A 292 22.61 5.86 8.74
N SER A 293 23.34 6.98 8.81
CA SER A 293 23.72 7.63 10.07
C SER A 293 22.54 8.21 10.85
N ASN A 294 21.36 8.33 10.23
CA ASN A 294 20.18 8.91 10.85
C ASN A 294 19.29 7.84 11.49
N GLY A 295 19.75 6.58 11.56
CA GLY A 295 19.02 5.47 12.17
C GLY A 295 18.04 4.78 11.23
N PHE A 296 18.05 5.09 9.93
CA PHE A 296 17.37 4.27 8.94
C PHE A 296 18.02 2.88 8.90
N LEU A 297 17.21 1.83 8.97
CA LEU A 297 17.64 0.44 8.75
C LEU A 297 16.51 -0.30 8.03
N LYS A 298 16.83 -0.94 6.91
CA LYS A 298 15.92 -1.82 6.18
C LYS A 298 16.63 -3.09 5.76
N THR A 299 15.96 -4.22 5.92
CA THR A 299 16.53 -5.54 5.67
C THR A 299 15.88 -6.20 4.46
N TYR A 300 16.67 -6.90 3.66
CA TYR A 300 16.24 -7.59 2.45
C TYR A 300 16.72 -9.04 2.50
N LYS A 301 15.89 -9.95 1.97
CA LYS A 301 16.19 -11.38 1.93
C LYS A 301 15.89 -11.92 0.53
N GLU A 302 16.90 -12.53 -0.09
CA GLU A 302 16.77 -13.27 -1.35
C GLU A 302 17.25 -14.70 -1.14
N SER A 303 16.83 -15.62 -2.02
CA SER A 303 17.28 -17.02 -1.99
C SER A 303 17.85 -17.45 -3.33
N CYS A 304 18.82 -18.35 -3.28
CA CYS A 304 19.42 -18.97 -4.46
C CYS A 304 19.78 -20.43 -4.20
N ILE A 305 20.03 -21.18 -5.27
CA ILE A 305 20.46 -22.58 -5.24
C ILE A 305 21.92 -22.65 -5.66
N LEU A 306 22.75 -23.31 -4.87
CA LEU A 306 24.09 -23.72 -5.25
C LEU A 306 24.04 -25.15 -5.81
N ALA A 307 24.40 -25.35 -7.08
CA ALA A 307 24.32 -26.65 -7.75
C ALA A 307 25.57 -26.94 -8.59
N ASN A 308 26.17 -28.12 -8.43
CA ASN A 308 27.37 -28.53 -9.19
C ASN A 308 27.04 -29.22 -10.52
N LYS A 309 25.77 -29.62 -10.74
CA LYS A 309 25.25 -30.18 -11.98
C LYS A 309 23.81 -29.65 -12.16
N ILE A 310 23.53 -29.11 -13.34
CA ILE A 310 22.18 -28.81 -13.83
C ILE A 310 21.98 -29.73 -15.04
#